data_AF-A0A947RF54-F1
#
_entry.id   AF-A0A947RF54-F1
#
_cell.length_a   1.000
_cell.length_b   1.000
_cell.length_c   1.000
_cell.angle_alpha   90.00
_cell.angle_beta   90.00
_cell.angle_gamma   90.00
#
_symmetry.space_group_name_H-M   'P 1'
#
loop_
_entity.id
_entity.type
_entity.pdbx_description
1 polymer ?
#
loop_
_entity_poly.entity_id
_entity_poly.type
_entity_poly.pdbx_seq_one_letter_code
_entity_poly.pdbx_strand_id
1 'polypeptide(L)'
;MKQRGFTLIELLIVIGLISFIFAAAAPNFSRYSSLLNLNASAKLIASDLRLTQNKALTQKETLCYDPVKVKLPFGIKLTKTKPVYFSGSGNPAFGSSGTIIVENKLGRSKKIILSSAGRIRIE
;
A
#
# COMPACT_ATOMS: atom_id res chain seq x y z
N MET A 1 -36.03 43.04 -18.96
CA MET A 1 -34.69 42.41 -18.79
C MET A 1 -34.53 41.37 -19.88
N LYS A 2 -33.56 41.51 -20.79
CA LYS A 2 -33.38 40.60 -21.94
C LYS A 2 -32.58 39.39 -21.48
N GLN A 3 -33.21 38.20 -21.37
CA GLN A 3 -32.47 36.98 -21.07
C GLN A 3 -31.67 36.57 -22.30
N ARG A 4 -30.34 36.47 -22.18
CA ARG A 4 -29.46 35.94 -23.21
C ARG A 4 -29.36 34.43 -22.99
N GLY A 5 -29.81 33.64 -23.96
CA GLY A 5 -29.66 32.19 -23.96
C GLY A 5 -28.23 31.77 -24.37
N PHE A 6 -27.81 30.61 -23.89
CA PHE A 6 -26.56 29.96 -24.31
C PHE A 6 -26.66 29.51 -25.76
N THR A 7 -25.58 29.67 -26.53
CA THR A 7 -25.54 29.18 -27.92
C THR A 7 -25.05 27.73 -27.97
N LEU A 8 -25.48 26.97 -28.99
CA LEU A 8 -25.02 25.57 -29.18
C LEU A 8 -23.50 25.48 -29.33
N ILE A 9 -22.89 26.46 -30.02
CA ILE A 9 -21.44 26.49 -30.22
C ILE A 9 -20.69 26.71 -28.90
N GLU A 10 -21.22 27.55 -28.00
CA GLU A 10 -20.63 27.80 -26.70
C GLU A 10 -20.65 26.54 -25.82
N LEU A 11 -21.74 25.77 -25.85
CA LEU A 11 -21.81 24.48 -25.17
C LEU A 11 -20.78 23.47 -25.70
N LEU A 12 -20.63 23.39 -27.02
CA LEU A 12 -19.65 22.49 -27.65
C LEU A 12 -18.22 22.86 -27.27
N ILE A 13 -17.90 24.16 -27.24
CA ILE A 13 -16.59 24.66 -26.81
C ILE A 13 -16.34 24.29 -25.34
N VAL A 14 -17.31 24.49 -24.45
CA VAL A 14 -17.19 24.16 -23.02
C VAL A 14 -16.94 22.67 -22.81
N ILE A 15 -17.72 21.80 -23.46
CA ILE A 15 -17.52 20.34 -23.35
C ILE A 15 -16.15 19.94 -23.89
N GLY A 16 -15.73 20.51 -25.03
CA GLY A 16 -14.41 20.27 -25.60
C GLY A 16 -13.27 20.66 -24.65
N LEU A 17 -13.37 21.83 -24.00
CA LEU A 17 -12.40 22.29 -23.01
C LEU A 17 -12.36 21.37 -21.78
N ILE A 18 -13.52 20.95 -21.26
CA ILE A 18 -13.59 20.01 -20.13
C ILE A 18 -12.93 18.69 -20.50
N SER A 19 -13.27 18.09 -21.65
CA SER A 19 -12.66 16.83 -22.11
C SER A 19 -11.15 16.93 -22.25
N PHE A 20 -10.64 18.04 -22.78
CA PHE A 20 -9.20 18.28 -22.92
C PHE A 20 -8.48 18.31 -21.57
N ILE A 21 -9.04 19.02 -20.58
CA ILE A 21 -8.49 19.07 -19.22
C ILE A 21 -8.53 17.69 -18.56
N PHE A 22 -9.64 16.95 -18.68
CA PHE A 22 -9.76 15.60 -18.12
C PHE A 22 -8.75 14.62 -18.73
N ALA A 23 -8.53 14.68 -20.04
CA ALA A 23 -7.55 13.84 -20.71
C ALA A 23 -6.13 14.07 -20.17
N ALA A 24 -5.76 15.33 -19.91
CA ALA A 24 -4.47 15.67 -19.31
C ALA A 24 -4.35 15.26 -17.83
N ALA A 25 -5.46 15.26 -17.07
CA ALA A 25 -5.46 14.96 -15.65
C ALA A 25 -5.42 13.45 -15.32
N ALA A 26 -6.01 12.60 -16.17
CA ALA A 26 -6.13 11.15 -15.96
C ALA A 26 -4.82 10.42 -15.57
N PRO A 27 -3.66 10.62 -16.23
CA PRO A 27 -2.43 9.91 -15.87
C PRO A 27 -1.88 10.31 -14.49
N ASN A 28 -2.09 11.56 -14.06
CA ASN A 28 -1.64 12.04 -12.76
C ASN A 28 -2.40 11.36 -11.61
N PHE A 29 -3.70 11.14 -11.80
CA PHE A 29 -4.53 10.44 -10.83
C PHE A 29 -4.07 8.99 -10.62
N SER A 30 -3.78 8.26 -11.71
CA SER A 30 -3.29 6.87 -11.64
C SER A 30 -1.98 6.75 -10.83
N ARG A 31 -1.05 7.69 -11.03
CA ARG A 31 0.22 7.74 -10.26
C ARG A 31 0.00 7.97 -8.77
N TYR A 32 -0.93 8.87 -8.44
CA TYR A 32 -1.26 9.18 -7.05
C TYR A 32 -1.92 7.99 -6.35
N SER A 33 -2.92 7.35 -6.98
CA SER A 33 -3.57 6.15 -6.45
C SER A 33 -2.56 5.00 -6.24
N SER A 34 -1.60 4.83 -7.15
CA SER A 34 -0.55 3.83 -7.01
C SER A 34 0.35 4.06 -5.78
N LEU A 35 0.67 5.31 -5.46
CA LEU A 35 1.43 5.67 -4.26
C LEU A 35 0.61 5.43 -2.98
N LEU A 36 -0.68 5.79 -2.98
CA LEU A 36 -1.58 5.52 -1.87
C LEU A 36 -1.67 4.02 -1.59
N ASN A 37 -1.88 3.21 -2.64
CA ASN A 37 -1.94 1.76 -2.53
C ASN A 37 -0.64 1.16 -1.99
N LEU A 38 0.53 1.68 -2.41
CA LEU A 38 1.82 1.25 -1.88
C LEU A 38 1.96 1.52 -0.38
N ASN A 39 1.61 2.73 0.06
CA ASN A 39 1.67 3.12 1.46
C ASN A 39 0.66 2.33 2.31
N ALA A 40 -0.56 2.14 1.80
CA ALA A 40 -1.59 1.34 2.46
C ALA A 40 -1.13 -0.12 2.61
N SER A 41 -0.59 -0.72 1.55
CA SER A 41 -0.08 -2.10 1.57
C SER A 41 1.05 -2.29 2.58
N ALA A 42 2.00 -1.35 2.65
CA ALA A 42 3.08 -1.39 3.64
C ALA A 42 2.54 -1.28 5.07
N LYS A 43 1.54 -0.41 5.30
CA LYS A 43 0.87 -0.27 6.60
C LYS A 43 0.09 -1.52 6.98
N LEU A 44 -0.62 -2.16 6.04
CA LEU A 44 -1.34 -3.41 6.26
C LEU A 44 -0.38 -4.51 6.70
N ILE A 45 0.70 -4.75 5.97
CA ILE A 45 1.72 -5.75 6.33
C ILE A 45 2.32 -5.46 7.71
N ALA A 46 2.69 -4.20 7.99
CA ALA A 46 3.22 -3.82 9.29
C ALA A 46 2.21 -3.98 10.42
N SER A 47 0.92 -3.79 10.15
CA SER A 47 -0.18 -4.02 11.10
C SER A 47 -0.35 -5.51 11.37
N ASP A 48 -0.37 -6.35 10.33
CA ASP A 48 -0.50 -7.80 10.49
C ASP A 48 0.69 -8.42 11.22
N LEU A 49 1.90 -7.93 10.97
CA LEU A 49 3.09 -8.31 11.73
C LEU A 49 2.92 -7.99 13.22
N ARG A 50 2.49 -6.76 13.55
CA ARG A 50 2.23 -6.36 14.95
C ARG A 50 1.11 -7.18 15.58
N LEU A 51 0.06 -7.47 14.83
CA LEU A 51 -1.04 -8.31 15.29
C LEU A 51 -0.55 -9.72 15.60
N THR A 52 0.25 -10.32 14.72
CA THR A 52 0.80 -11.67 14.90
C THR A 52 1.77 -11.69 16.08
N GLN A 53 2.62 -10.67 16.23
CA GLN A 53 3.51 -10.48 17.37
C GLN A 53 2.72 -10.41 18.69
N ASN A 54 1.69 -9.58 18.75
CA ASN A 54 0.84 -9.44 19.93
C ASN A 54 0.09 -10.73 20.25
N LYS A 55 -0.39 -11.46 19.24
CA LYS A 55 -1.02 -12.77 19.44
C LYS A 55 -0.03 -13.78 20.01
N ALA A 56 1.21 -13.81 19.51
CA ALA A 56 2.26 -14.70 20.01
C ALA A 56 2.59 -14.39 21.48
N LEU A 57 2.68 -13.10 21.84
CA LEU A 57 2.86 -12.65 23.22
C LEU A 57 1.73 -13.12 24.14
N THR A 58 0.48 -12.91 23.72
CA THR A 58 -0.69 -13.26 24.53
C THR A 58 -0.86 -14.77 24.69
N GLN A 59 -0.63 -15.53 23.63
CA GLN A 59 -0.81 -16.99 23.62
C GLN A 59 0.42 -17.73 24.17
N LYS A 60 1.56 -17.05 24.31
CA LYS A 60 2.87 -17.63 24.68
C LYS A 60 3.33 -18.75 23.74
N GLU A 61 2.84 -18.73 22.50
CA GLU A 61 3.14 -19.73 21.47
C GLU A 61 3.88 -19.09 20.29
N THR A 62 4.55 -19.93 19.50
CA THR A 62 5.22 -19.45 18.28
C THR A 62 4.21 -19.35 17.15
N LEU A 63 4.00 -18.15 16.63
CA LEU A 63 3.08 -17.89 15.51
C LEU A 63 3.83 -17.47 14.26
N CYS A 64 3.35 -17.94 13.11
CA CYS A 64 3.89 -17.63 11.79
C CYS A 64 3.05 -16.57 11.09
N TYR A 65 3.70 -15.54 10.55
CA TYR A 65 3.15 -14.60 9.59
C TYR A 65 3.67 -14.90 8.18
N ASP A 66 2.71 -15.24 7.31
CA ASP A 66 2.76 -15.43 5.85
C ASP A 66 2.60 -14.18 4.98
N PRO A 67 3.61 -13.39 4.57
CA PRO A 67 3.34 -12.17 3.79
C PRO A 67 2.73 -12.45 2.41
N VAL A 68 2.98 -13.64 1.83
CA VAL A 68 2.44 -14.03 0.52
C VAL A 68 0.93 -14.25 0.57
N LYS A 69 0.36 -14.53 1.76
CA LYS A 69 -1.08 -14.73 1.95
C LYS A 69 -1.87 -13.42 2.02
N VAL A 70 -1.19 -12.28 2.09
CA VAL A 70 -1.85 -10.96 2.16
C VAL A 70 -2.50 -10.64 0.82
N LYS A 71 -3.79 -10.26 0.85
CA LYS A 71 -4.48 -9.75 -0.33
C LYS A 71 -4.00 -8.34 -0.62
N LEU A 72 -3.14 -8.20 -1.63
CA LEU A 72 -2.61 -6.92 -2.08
C LEU A 72 -3.48 -6.29 -3.17
N PRO A 73 -3.64 -4.96 -3.17
CA PRO A 73 -4.37 -4.27 -4.23
C PRO A 73 -3.63 -4.38 -5.57
N PHE A 74 -4.38 -4.18 -6.66
CA PHE A 74 -3.83 -4.27 -8.00
C PHE A 74 -2.62 -3.34 -8.18
N GLY A 75 -1.55 -3.89 -8.75
CA GLY A 75 -0.34 -3.15 -9.06
C GLY A 75 0.66 -3.02 -7.91
N ILE A 76 0.47 -3.75 -6.82
CA ILE A 76 1.47 -3.96 -5.75
C ILE A 76 1.96 -5.40 -5.78
N LYS A 77 3.28 -5.59 -5.69
CA LYS A 77 3.94 -6.91 -5.63
C LYS A 77 4.89 -6.96 -4.43
N LEU A 78 5.14 -8.17 -3.93
CA LEU A 78 6.21 -8.45 -2.97
C LEU A 78 7.49 -8.77 -3.73
N THR A 79 8.55 -7.99 -3.52
CA THR A 79 9.84 -8.19 -4.22
C THR A 79 10.86 -8.90 -3.33
N LYS A 80 10.75 -8.75 -2.01
CA LYS A 80 11.58 -9.47 -1.03
C LYS A 80 10.71 -9.87 0.14
N THR A 81 10.60 -11.15 0.43
CA THR A 81 9.74 -11.66 1.50
C THR A 81 10.22 -13.01 1.98
N LYS A 82 9.93 -13.30 3.24
CA LYS A 82 10.06 -14.63 3.85
C LYS A 82 9.02 -14.75 4.98
N PRO A 83 8.59 -15.97 5.32
CA PRO A 83 7.78 -16.19 6.52
C PRO A 83 8.49 -15.66 7.76
N VAL A 84 7.72 -15.08 8.68
CA VAL A 84 8.22 -14.52 9.93
C VAL A 84 7.60 -15.29 11.08
N TYR A 85 8.42 -15.89 11.93
CA TYR A 85 7.96 -16.53 13.15
C TYR A 85 8.19 -15.61 14.34
N PHE A 86 7.17 -15.38 15.16
CA PHE A 86 7.26 -14.70 16.44
C PHE A 86 7.17 -15.73 17.56
N SER A 87 8.14 -15.73 18.47
CA SER A 87 8.10 -16.58 19.67
C SER A 87 7.10 -16.03 20.69
N GLY A 88 6.77 -16.83 21.71
CA GLY A 88 5.92 -16.40 22.84
C GLY A 88 6.47 -15.20 23.64
N SER A 89 7.72 -14.80 23.40
CA SER A 89 8.33 -13.58 23.97
C SER A 89 8.08 -12.31 23.13
N GLY A 90 7.38 -12.43 21.99
CA GLY A 90 7.15 -11.32 21.05
C GLY A 90 8.36 -10.97 20.18
N ASN A 91 9.53 -11.57 20.45
CA ASN A 91 10.68 -11.44 19.57
C ASN A 91 10.56 -12.42 18.39
N PRO A 92 11.07 -12.04 17.21
CA PRO A 92 11.17 -12.96 16.08
C PRO A 92 12.04 -14.16 16.48
N ALA A 93 11.61 -15.36 16.08
CA ALA A 93 12.40 -16.56 16.24
C ALA A 93 13.70 -16.48 15.41
N PHE A 94 14.62 -17.41 15.65
CA PHE A 94 15.92 -17.43 14.98
C PHE A 94 15.76 -17.32 13.46
N GLY A 95 16.51 -16.41 12.84
CA GLY A 95 16.46 -16.18 11.40
C GLY A 95 15.16 -15.54 10.86
N SER A 96 14.17 -15.20 11.70
CA SER A 96 12.87 -14.64 11.27
C SER A 96 12.86 -13.12 11.08
N SER A 97 13.82 -12.41 11.68
CA SER A 97 14.01 -10.98 11.44
C SER A 97 14.45 -10.69 10.00
N GLY A 98 14.19 -9.48 9.49
CA GLY A 98 14.54 -9.13 8.11
C GLY A 98 13.76 -7.97 7.54
N THR A 99 13.69 -7.92 6.20
CA THR A 99 13.00 -6.85 5.47
C THR A 99 12.05 -7.45 4.46
N ILE A 100 10.79 -7.01 4.51
CA ILE A 100 9.79 -7.25 3.47
C ILE A 100 9.75 -6.02 2.57
N ILE A 101 9.78 -6.21 1.26
CA ILE A 101 9.73 -5.11 0.29
C ILE A 101 8.47 -5.27 -0.55
N VAL A 102 7.65 -4.23 -0.54
CA VAL A 102 6.54 -4.06 -1.48
C VAL A 102 6.94 -3.06 -2.55
N GLU A 103 6.50 -3.30 -3.78
CA GLU A 103 6.82 -2.45 -4.94
C GLU A 103 5.56 -2.24 -5.76
N ASN A 104 5.38 -1.05 -6.31
CA ASN A 104 4.29 -0.76 -7.24
C ASN A 104 4.74 -0.92 -8.70
N LYS A 105 3.79 -0.93 -9.63
CA LYS A 105 4.04 -0.97 -11.09
C LYS A 105 4.89 0.18 -11.63
N LEU A 106 5.04 1.27 -10.88
CA LEU A 106 5.86 2.43 -11.23
C LEU A 106 7.30 2.33 -10.70
N GLY A 107 7.69 1.17 -10.12
CA GLY A 107 9.02 0.93 -9.56
C GLY A 107 9.27 1.57 -8.20
N ARG A 108 8.25 2.16 -7.56
CA ARG A 108 8.37 2.70 -6.20
C ARG A 108 8.25 1.58 -5.19
N SER A 109 9.16 1.53 -4.23
CA SER A 109 9.18 0.50 -3.18
C SER A 109 9.01 1.08 -1.78
N LYS A 110 8.43 0.28 -0.89
CA LYS A 110 8.44 0.51 0.57
C LYS A 110 9.02 -0.71 1.27
N LYS A 111 9.85 -0.46 2.28
CA LYS A 111 10.53 -1.49 3.06
C LYS A 111 9.87 -1.58 4.43
N ILE A 112 9.47 -2.78 4.82
CA ILE A 112 8.99 -3.08 6.17
C ILE A 112 10.10 -3.85 6.85
N ILE A 113 10.71 -3.25 7.88
CA ILE A 113 11.86 -3.81 8.58
C ILE A 113 11.42 -4.34 9.93
N LEU A 114 11.78 -5.60 10.17
CA LEU A 114 11.64 -6.28 11.44
C LEU A 114 13.03 -6.54 12.02
N SER A 115 13.36 -5.88 13.13
CA SER A 115 14.60 -6.15 13.85
C SER A 115 14.52 -7.43 14.69
N SER A 116 15.66 -8.02 15.03
CA SER A 116 15.76 -9.17 15.94
C SER A 116 15.18 -8.90 17.34
N ALA A 117 15.11 -7.63 17.76
CA ALA A 117 14.46 -7.21 19.01
C ALA A 117 12.94 -6.97 18.86
N GLY A 118 12.32 -7.40 17.75
CA GLY A 118 10.87 -7.30 17.54
C GLY A 118 10.34 -5.93 17.10
N ARG A 119 11.20 -4.93 16.89
CA ARG A 119 10.75 -3.63 16.35
C ARG A 119 10.33 -3.74 14.88
N ILE A 120 9.12 -3.25 14.57
CA ILE A 120 8.54 -3.21 13.22
C ILE A 120 8.43 -1.75 12.77
N ARG A 121 9.06 -1.41 11.63
CA ARG A 121 9.07 -0.05 11.06
C ARG A 121 8.92 -0.07 9.54
N ILE A 122 8.41 1.03 8.98
CA ILE A 122 8.23 1.21 7.54
C ILE A 122 9.19 2.31 7.07
N GLU A 123 9.93 2.06 6.00
CA GLU A 123 10.79 3.02 5.27
C GLU A 123 10.31 3.21 3.84
#